data_AF-A0A972RNJ5-F1
#
_entry.id   AF-A0A972RNJ5-F1
#
_cell.length_a   1.000
_cell.length_b   1.000
_cell.length_c   1.000
_cell.angle_alpha   90.00
_cell.angle_beta   90.00
_cell.angle_gamma   90.00
#
_symmetry.space_group_name_H-M   'P 1'
#
loop_
_entity.id
_entity.type
_entity.pdbx_description
1 polymer ?
#
loop_
_entity_poly.entity_id
_entity_poly.type
_entity_poly.pdbx_seq_one_letter_code
_entity_poly.pdbx_strand_id
1 'polypeptide(L)'
;MNLRTEINPRYLMRMGLVGLFCIGMALYCFYDGKVAYPAQRERALAYEEFEEQNPELGQKDLFDEWKKFAAEKGWEPGIAGKEITPYGEPKKEFQFNQQLIMGGFIGLIGLFFFSKFLLNRGRWIEADDDGLRSSEKRELKFDQVTALNKKQWQNKGIAKVLYEVDGRKDKIVLDDCNYQRDTTNAILRHVEAAIGHDKIINGKPEPPLKATPSTSNGDDAST
;
A
#
# COMPACT_ATOMS: atom_id res chain seq x y z
N MET A 1 -13.38 -29.16 -16.09
CA MET A 1 -13.87 -27.95 -15.42
C MET A 1 -12.85 -26.84 -15.62
N ASN A 2 -13.29 -25.64 -16.04
CA ASN A 2 -12.41 -24.48 -16.17
C ASN A 2 -12.72 -23.48 -15.04
N LEU A 3 -11.74 -23.22 -14.18
CA LEU A 3 -11.81 -22.28 -13.07
C LEU A 3 -10.81 -21.17 -13.27
N ARG A 4 -11.24 -19.92 -13.18
CA ARG A 4 -10.35 -18.76 -13.23
C ARG A 4 -10.54 -17.90 -12.00
N THR A 5 -9.43 -17.56 -11.35
CA THR A 5 -9.38 -16.58 -10.27
C THR A 5 -8.59 -15.36 -10.73
N GLU A 6 -9.08 -14.19 -10.35
CA GLU A 6 -8.45 -12.91 -10.63
C GLU A 6 -8.02 -12.26 -9.33
N ILE A 7 -7.08 -11.32 -9.40
CA ILE A 7 -6.73 -10.55 -8.22
C ILE A 7 -7.97 -9.84 -7.64
N ASN A 8 -8.09 -9.89 -6.32
CA ASN A 8 -9.16 -9.24 -5.60
C ASN A 8 -9.08 -7.72 -5.80
N PRO A 9 -10.08 -7.08 -6.44
CA PRO A 9 -10.04 -5.64 -6.72
C PRO A 9 -9.90 -4.79 -5.45
N ARG A 10 -10.47 -5.24 -4.32
CA ARG A 10 -10.38 -4.53 -3.04
C ARG A 10 -8.96 -4.55 -2.47
N TYR A 11 -8.27 -5.68 -2.59
CA TYR A 11 -6.87 -5.79 -2.21
C TYR A 11 -6.00 -4.86 -3.05
N LEU A 12 -6.19 -4.90 -4.38
CA LEU A 12 -5.47 -4.05 -5.32
C LEU A 12 -5.70 -2.57 -4.99
N MET A 13 -6.96 -2.15 -4.83
CA MET A 13 -7.32 -0.76 -4.51
C MET A 13 -6.66 -0.26 -3.22
N ARG A 14 -6.59 -1.09 -2.17
CA ARG A 14 -5.90 -0.74 -0.92
C ARG A 14 -4.41 -0.46 -1.15
N MET A 15 -3.73 -1.28 -1.94
CA MET A 15 -2.32 -1.03 -2.29
C MET A 15 -2.15 0.28 -3.06
N GLY A 16 -3.02 0.54 -4.03
CA GLY A 16 -3.00 1.76 -4.83
C GLY A 16 -3.21 3.02 -3.96
N LEU A 17 -4.21 2.98 -3.07
CA LEU A 17 -4.51 4.10 -2.16
C LEU A 17 -3.38 4.37 -1.17
N VAL A 18 -2.83 3.33 -0.54
CA VAL A 18 -1.69 3.48 0.38
C VAL A 18 -0.47 4.02 -0.37
N GLY A 19 -0.17 3.47 -1.55
CA GLY A 19 0.95 3.92 -2.39
C GLY A 19 0.82 5.39 -2.76
N LEU A 20 -0.34 5.81 -3.27
CA LEU A 20 -0.61 7.19 -3.67
C LEU A 20 -0.56 8.16 -2.48
N PHE A 21 -1.14 7.79 -1.34
CA PHE A 21 -1.10 8.60 -0.13
C PHE A 21 0.35 8.83 0.35
N CYS A 22 1.16 7.78 0.42
CA CYS A 22 2.57 7.89 0.82
C CYS A 22 3.36 8.75 -0.18
N ILE A 23 3.13 8.61 -1.49
CA ILE A 23 3.77 9.47 -2.50
C ILE A 23 3.37 10.94 -2.30
N GLY A 24 2.08 11.22 -2.07
CA GLY A 24 1.60 12.57 -1.78
C GLY A 24 2.26 13.17 -0.54
N MET A 25 2.34 12.40 0.55
CA MET A 25 3.04 12.81 1.78
C MET A 25 4.54 13.05 1.55
N ALA A 26 5.20 12.21 0.76
CA ALA A 26 6.60 12.40 0.42
C ALA A 26 6.84 13.71 -0.35
N LEU A 27 6.00 14.00 -1.34
CA LEU A 27 6.04 15.27 -2.08
C LEU A 27 5.80 16.47 -1.16
N TYR A 28 4.86 16.35 -0.23
CA TYR A 28 4.61 17.38 0.78
C TYR A 28 5.85 17.62 1.67
N CYS A 29 6.51 16.55 2.14
CA CYS A 29 7.74 16.66 2.92
C CYS A 29 8.89 17.30 2.11
N PHE A 30 9.01 16.96 0.82
CA PHE A 30 10.01 17.59 -0.04
C PHE A 30 9.72 19.08 -0.28
N TYR A 31 8.45 19.45 -0.41
CA TYR A 31 8.03 20.85 -0.47
C TYR A 31 8.39 21.59 0.83
N ASP A 32 8.06 21.03 1.99
CA ASP A 32 8.39 21.62 3.28
C ASP A 32 9.90 21.79 3.45
N GLY A 33 10.68 20.75 3.15
CA GLY A 33 12.14 20.76 3.31
C GLY A 33 12.87 21.72 2.36
N LYS A 34 12.35 21.97 1.15
CA LYS A 34 13.02 22.80 0.13
C LYS A 34 12.45 24.21 -0.04
N VAL A 35 11.19 24.41 0.31
CA VAL A 35 10.47 25.66 0.00
C VAL A 35 9.90 26.28 1.27
N ALA A 36 9.00 25.58 1.96
CA ALA A 36 8.26 26.19 3.06
C ALA A 36 9.16 26.54 4.26
N TYR A 37 10.01 25.59 4.69
CA TYR A 37 10.85 25.79 5.87
C TYR A 37 11.99 26.79 5.63
N PRO A 38 12.69 26.80 4.47
CA PRO A 38 13.63 27.87 4.16
C PRO A 38 12.99 29.26 4.14
N ALA A 39 11.83 29.41 3.49
CA ALA A 39 11.10 30.69 3.45
C ALA A 39 10.60 31.11 4.84
N GLN A 40 10.21 30.15 5.69
CA GLN A 40 9.84 30.43 7.08
C GLN A 40 11.05 30.88 7.90
N ARG A 41 12.22 30.25 7.73
CA ARG A 41 13.46 30.65 8.41
C ARG A 41 13.86 32.08 8.04
N GLU A 42 13.83 32.41 6.75
CA GLU A 42 14.15 33.76 6.26
C GLU A 42 13.28 34.83 6.93
N ARG A 43 11.96 34.61 6.94
CA ARG A 43 11.00 35.54 7.56
C ARG A 43 11.18 35.65 9.07
N ALA A 44 11.46 34.53 9.75
CA ALA A 44 11.68 34.52 11.20
C ALA A 44 12.97 35.27 11.58
N LEU A 45 14.07 35.05 10.86
CA LEU A 45 15.32 35.77 11.07
C LEU A 45 15.18 37.27 10.77
N ALA A 46 14.46 37.62 9.70
CA ALA A 46 14.21 39.02 9.37
C ALA A 46 13.36 39.73 10.44
N TYR A 47 12.43 39.02 11.09
CA TYR A 47 11.68 39.55 12.22
C TYR A 47 12.57 39.77 13.45
N GLU A 48 13.45 38.81 13.76
CA GLU A 48 14.41 38.94 14.87
C GLU A 48 15.33 40.15 14.66
N GLU A 49 15.86 40.32 13.44
CA GLU A 49 16.66 41.50 13.08
C GLU A 49 15.86 42.80 13.15
N PHE A 50 14.58 42.79 12.74
CA PHE A 50 13.69 43.95 12.85
C PHE A 50 13.42 44.34 14.31
N GLU A 51 13.23 43.36 15.19
CA GLU A 51 13.06 43.57 16.63
C GLU A 51 14.33 44.14 17.27
N GLU A 52 15.50 43.61 16.91
CA GLU A 52 16.80 44.14 17.38
C GLU A 52 17.07 45.59 16.91
N GLN A 53 16.59 45.96 15.73
CA GLN A 53 16.76 47.32 15.18
C GLN A 53 15.77 48.34 15.74
N ASN A 54 14.68 47.90 16.37
CA ASN A 54 13.63 48.78 16.92
C ASN A 54 13.37 48.49 18.42
N PRO A 55 14.40 48.51 19.29
CA PRO A 55 14.27 48.13 20.70
C PRO A 55 13.35 49.05 21.52
N GLU A 56 13.05 50.25 21.02
CA GLU A 56 12.18 51.23 21.64
C GLU A 56 10.68 50.96 21.43
N LEU A 57 10.31 50.10 20.47
CA LEU A 57 8.92 49.81 20.15
C LEU A 57 8.35 48.78 21.14
N GLY A 58 7.17 49.08 21.69
CA GLY A 58 6.40 48.07 22.41
C GLY A 58 5.93 46.95 21.47
N GLN A 59 5.72 45.74 21.99
CA GLN A 59 5.37 44.54 21.21
C GLN A 59 4.23 44.74 20.19
N LYS A 60 3.22 45.56 20.54
CA LYS A 60 2.10 45.87 19.65
C LYS A 60 2.52 46.77 18.48
N ASP A 61 3.24 47.85 18.77
CA ASP A 61 3.68 48.82 17.77
C ASP A 61 4.76 48.21 16.87
N LEU A 62 5.64 47.37 17.43
CA LEU A 62 6.61 46.57 16.70
C LEU A 62 5.93 45.68 15.65
N PHE A 63 4.85 44.99 16.03
CA PHE A 63 4.12 44.12 15.09
C PHE A 63 3.38 44.90 14.00
N ASP A 64 2.86 46.09 14.31
CA ASP A 64 2.19 46.94 13.32
C ASP A 64 3.17 47.55 12.31
N GLU A 65 4.39 47.91 12.73
CA GLU A 65 5.46 48.30 11.80
C GLU A 65 6.00 47.10 11.01
N TRP A 66 6.15 45.93 11.65
CA TRP A 66 6.50 44.69 10.96
C TRP A 66 5.53 44.35 9.84
N LYS A 67 4.21 44.53 10.03
CA LYS A 67 3.23 44.29 8.95
C LYS A 67 3.52 45.09 7.70
N LYS A 68 3.93 46.36 7.85
CA LYS A 68 4.25 47.23 6.71
C LYS A 68 5.52 46.73 6.01
N PHE A 69 6.56 46.45 6.79
CA PHE A 69 7.82 45.90 6.27
C PHE A 69 7.63 44.56 5.55
N ALA A 70 6.87 43.64 6.15
CA ALA A 70 6.54 42.35 5.56
C ALA A 70 5.74 42.53 4.26
N ALA A 71 4.77 43.45 4.22
CA ALA A 71 4.00 43.74 3.02
C ALA A 71 4.86 44.29 1.87
N GLU A 72 5.84 45.15 2.17
CA GLU A 72 6.81 45.64 1.18
C GLU A 72 7.67 44.51 0.57
N LYS A 73 7.98 43.48 1.37
CA LYS A 73 8.68 42.26 0.93
C LYS A 73 7.77 41.23 0.28
N GLY A 74 6.46 41.46 0.21
CA GLY A 74 5.48 40.49 -0.28
C GLY A 74 5.28 39.29 0.65
N TRP A 75 5.57 39.45 1.94
CA TRP A 75 5.43 38.43 2.96
C TRP A 75 4.12 38.58 3.73
N GLU A 76 3.47 37.45 4.00
CA GLU A 76 2.39 37.39 4.98
C GLU A 76 2.92 37.79 6.36
N PRO A 77 2.28 38.68 7.13
CA PRO A 77 2.83 39.23 8.38
C PRO A 77 2.89 38.26 9.56
N GLY A 78 2.33 37.06 9.42
CA GLY A 78 2.26 36.06 10.48
C GLY A 78 1.14 36.32 11.50
N ILE A 79 1.19 35.62 12.64
CA ILE A 79 0.14 35.69 13.67
C ILE A 79 0.62 36.56 14.84
N ALA A 80 -0.16 37.59 15.17
CA ALA A 80 0.10 38.50 16.29
C ALA A 80 0.09 37.76 17.64
N GLY A 81 0.85 38.25 18.62
CA GLY A 81 0.75 37.81 20.02
C GLY A 81 1.34 36.44 20.30
N LYS A 82 2.23 35.94 19.43
CA LYS A 82 3.10 34.80 19.78
C LYS A 82 4.23 35.29 20.69
N GLU A 83 4.61 34.48 21.67
CA GLU A 83 5.80 34.73 22.52
C GLU A 83 7.12 34.67 21.73
N ILE A 84 7.09 34.09 20.54
CA ILE A 84 8.19 34.02 19.56
C ILE A 84 7.80 34.91 18.36
N THR A 85 8.67 35.03 17.34
CA THR A 85 8.34 35.68 16.06
C THR A 85 6.94 35.29 15.54
N PRO A 86 6.27 36.14 14.74
CA PRO A 86 4.98 35.84 14.13
C PRO A 86 4.96 34.53 13.29
N TYR A 87 6.14 34.06 12.88
CA TYR A 87 6.38 32.83 12.12
C TYR A 87 6.82 31.65 12.98
N GLY A 88 6.97 31.81 14.30
CA GLY A 88 7.55 30.83 15.21
C GLY A 88 9.09 30.83 15.17
N GLU A 89 9.72 29.88 15.85
CA GLU A 89 11.18 29.79 15.88
C GLU A 89 11.76 29.60 14.47
N PRO A 90 12.87 30.30 14.12
CA PRO A 90 13.59 30.05 12.88
C PRO A 90 13.93 28.57 12.73
N LYS A 91 13.46 27.98 11.63
CA LYS A 91 13.68 26.56 11.35
C LYS A 91 15.19 26.31 11.18
N LYS A 92 15.70 25.28 11.88
CA LYS A 92 17.11 24.89 11.82
C LYS A 92 17.37 23.97 10.64
N GLU A 93 18.61 23.93 10.16
CA GLU A 93 18.97 23.11 8.99
C GLU A 93 18.69 21.62 9.17
N PHE A 94 18.84 21.11 10.39
CA PHE A 94 18.48 19.72 10.68
C PHE A 94 16.99 19.43 10.43
N GLN A 95 16.11 20.41 10.62
CA GLN A 95 14.66 20.26 10.39
C GLN A 95 14.35 20.19 8.89
N PHE A 96 15.13 20.88 8.05
CA PHE A 96 15.05 20.76 6.59
C PHE A 96 15.45 19.35 6.17
N ASN A 97 16.62 18.91 6.64
CA ASN A 97 17.19 17.61 6.31
C ASN A 97 16.30 16.47 6.80
N GLN A 98 15.68 16.61 7.97
CA GLN A 98 14.72 15.64 8.50
C GLN A 98 13.51 15.48 7.56
N GLN A 99 12.95 16.58 7.04
CA GLN A 99 11.84 16.50 6.07
C GLN A 99 12.25 15.80 4.78
N LEU A 100 13.45 16.07 4.28
CA LEU A 100 13.98 15.41 3.08
C LEU A 100 14.20 13.90 3.29
N ILE A 101 14.79 13.52 4.44
CA ILE A 101 15.02 12.11 4.78
C ILE A 101 13.69 11.38 4.95
N MET A 102 12.74 11.97 5.69
CA MET A 102 11.42 11.40 5.90
C MET A 102 10.64 11.27 4.59
N GLY A 103 10.68 12.31 3.74
CA GLY A 103 10.09 12.28 2.40
C GLY A 103 10.69 11.19 1.54
N GLY A 104 12.02 11.01 1.56
CA GLY A 104 12.71 9.92 0.86
C GLY A 104 12.23 8.54 1.32
N PHE A 105 12.20 8.30 2.63
CA PHE A 105 11.78 7.01 3.20
C PHE A 105 10.31 6.69 2.91
N ILE A 106 9.40 7.63 3.17
CA ILE A 106 7.97 7.46 2.89
C ILE A 106 7.73 7.32 1.38
N GLY A 107 8.47 8.05 0.56
CA GLY A 107 8.40 7.97 -0.90
C GLY A 107 8.77 6.59 -1.43
N LEU A 108 9.82 5.96 -0.89
CA LEU A 108 10.21 4.59 -1.25
C LEU A 108 9.12 3.56 -0.88
N ILE A 109 8.50 3.69 0.30
CA ILE A 109 7.38 2.85 0.71
C ILE A 109 6.19 3.03 -0.24
N GLY A 110 5.85 4.30 -0.54
CA GLY A 110 4.76 4.63 -1.47
C GLY A 110 5.00 4.05 -2.86
N LEU A 111 6.21 4.21 -3.39
CA LEU A 111 6.60 3.66 -4.69
C LEU A 111 6.54 2.13 -4.71
N PHE A 112 6.95 1.46 -3.63
CA PHE A 112 6.83 0.00 -3.52
C PHE A 112 5.37 -0.46 -3.63
N PHE A 113 4.45 0.10 -2.83
CA PHE A 113 3.04 -0.29 -2.85
C PHE A 113 2.35 0.10 -4.16
N PHE A 114 2.65 1.28 -4.70
CA PHE A 114 2.09 1.71 -5.98
C PHE A 114 2.61 0.85 -7.15
N SER A 115 3.89 0.49 -7.15
CA SER A 115 4.44 -0.45 -8.13
C SER A 115 3.78 -1.83 -8.01
N LYS A 116 3.53 -2.33 -6.79
CA LYS A 116 2.76 -3.56 -6.59
C LYS A 116 1.36 -3.47 -7.17
N PHE A 117 0.66 -2.35 -6.98
CA PHE A 117 -0.65 -2.11 -7.59
C PHE A 117 -0.58 -2.22 -9.13
N LEU A 118 0.39 -1.54 -9.76
CA LEU A 118 0.54 -1.58 -11.22
C LEU A 118 0.89 -2.97 -11.75
N LEU A 119 1.86 -3.64 -11.11
CA LEU A 119 2.35 -4.97 -11.54
C LEU A 119 1.33 -6.09 -11.29
N ASN A 120 0.45 -5.93 -10.31
CA ASN A 120 -0.59 -6.90 -10.00
C ASN A 120 -1.86 -6.69 -10.83
N ARG A 121 -2.01 -5.56 -11.52
CA ARG A 121 -3.21 -5.27 -12.31
C ARG A 121 -3.33 -6.26 -13.47
N GLY A 122 -4.48 -6.92 -13.56
CA GLY A 122 -4.76 -7.92 -14.61
C GLY A 122 -4.13 -9.29 -14.38
N ARG A 123 -3.59 -9.56 -13.18
CA ARG A 123 -3.13 -10.91 -12.84
C ARG A 123 -4.28 -11.87 -12.61
N TRP A 124 -4.12 -13.08 -13.13
CA TRP A 124 -5.07 -14.17 -13.01
C TRP A 124 -4.35 -15.52 -12.95
N ILE A 125 -5.03 -16.51 -12.36
CA ILE A 125 -4.66 -17.92 -12.37
C ILE A 125 -5.87 -18.69 -12.86
N GLU A 126 -5.64 -19.60 -13.81
CA GLU A 126 -6.66 -20.46 -14.39
C GLU A 126 -6.26 -21.91 -14.19
N ALA A 127 -7.25 -22.75 -13.89
CA ALA A 127 -7.13 -24.18 -13.78
C ALA A 127 -8.10 -24.82 -14.77
N ASP A 128 -7.61 -25.76 -15.55
CA ASP A 128 -8.42 -26.61 -16.42
C ASP A 128 -8.25 -28.08 -16.01
N ASP A 129 -8.71 -29.01 -16.84
CA ASP A 129 -8.63 -30.44 -16.54
C ASP A 129 -7.20 -30.99 -16.62
N ASP A 130 -6.30 -30.33 -17.34
CA ASP A 130 -4.94 -30.79 -17.60
C ASP A 130 -3.90 -30.13 -16.68
N GLY A 131 -4.17 -28.92 -16.20
CA GLY A 131 -3.18 -28.17 -15.45
C GLY A 131 -3.57 -26.79 -14.94
N LEU A 132 -2.54 -25.96 -14.71
CA LEU A 132 -2.65 -24.58 -14.26
C LEU A 132 -1.93 -23.63 -15.22
N ARG A 133 -2.52 -22.46 -15.43
CA ARG A 133 -1.93 -21.36 -16.17
C ARG A 133 -2.03 -20.07 -15.37
N SER A 134 -1.10 -19.15 -15.60
CA SER A 134 -1.15 -17.80 -15.04
C SER A 134 -0.89 -16.73 -16.07
N SER A 135 -1.36 -15.52 -15.78
CA SER A 135 -1.08 -14.31 -16.56
C SER A 135 0.42 -14.01 -16.72
N GLU A 136 1.28 -14.62 -15.90
CA GLU A 136 2.73 -14.45 -15.94
C GLU A 136 3.42 -15.42 -16.91
N LYS A 137 2.68 -16.02 -17.84
CA LYS A 137 3.17 -17.04 -18.79
C LYS A 137 3.75 -18.27 -18.10
N ARG A 138 3.26 -18.59 -16.90
CA ARG A 138 3.53 -19.87 -16.24
C ARG A 138 2.42 -20.83 -16.60
N GLU A 139 2.79 -22.01 -17.05
CA GLU A 139 1.87 -23.08 -17.41
C GLU A 139 2.50 -24.39 -16.97
N LEU A 140 1.70 -25.25 -16.35
CA LEU A 140 2.10 -26.57 -15.90
C LEU A 140 0.95 -27.54 -16.11
N LYS A 141 1.28 -28.79 -16.38
CA LYS A 141 0.34 -29.91 -16.31
C LYS A 141 0.39 -30.53 -14.91
N PHE A 142 -0.70 -31.17 -14.47
CA PHE A 142 -0.76 -31.76 -13.13
C PHE A 142 0.23 -32.90 -12.90
N ASP A 143 0.61 -33.62 -13.97
CA ASP A 143 1.65 -34.66 -13.93
C ASP A 143 3.05 -34.11 -13.59
N GLN A 144 3.33 -32.87 -13.97
CA GLN A 144 4.58 -32.13 -13.69
C GLN A 144 4.65 -31.57 -12.25
N VAL A 145 3.57 -31.65 -11.48
CA VAL A 145 3.55 -31.21 -10.08
C VAL A 145 4.39 -32.16 -9.25
N THR A 146 5.40 -31.61 -8.57
CA THR A 146 6.29 -32.35 -7.67
C THR A 146 5.79 -32.30 -6.24
N ALA A 147 5.18 -31.19 -5.81
CA ALA A 147 4.57 -31.07 -4.49
C ALA A 147 3.57 -29.90 -4.40
N LEU A 148 2.55 -30.05 -3.56
CA LEU A 148 1.68 -28.96 -3.11
C LEU A 148 2.04 -28.60 -1.66
N ASN A 149 2.68 -27.45 -1.47
CA ASN A 149 3.08 -26.99 -0.15
C ASN A 149 2.01 -26.11 0.50
N LYS A 150 1.41 -26.62 1.58
CA LYS A 150 0.33 -25.95 2.34
C LYS A 150 0.77 -25.36 3.68
N LYS A 151 2.08 -25.16 3.91
CA LYS A 151 2.63 -24.64 5.18
C LYS A 151 1.97 -23.35 5.69
N GLN A 152 1.53 -22.48 4.77
CA GLN A 152 0.92 -21.18 5.10
C GLN A 152 -0.58 -21.13 4.81
N TRP A 153 -1.17 -22.24 4.36
CA TRP A 153 -2.55 -22.24 3.89
C TRP A 153 -3.54 -21.99 5.03
N GLN A 154 -3.44 -22.73 6.13
CA GLN A 154 -4.40 -22.63 7.24
C GLN A 154 -4.36 -21.26 7.95
N ASN A 155 -3.21 -20.59 7.98
CA ASN A 155 -3.03 -19.33 8.71
C ASN A 155 -3.13 -18.09 7.81
N LYS A 156 -2.74 -18.20 6.53
CA LYS A 156 -2.61 -17.06 5.61
C LYS A 156 -3.33 -17.26 4.28
N GLY A 157 -3.88 -18.44 4.01
CA GLY A 157 -4.49 -18.77 2.72
C GLY A 157 -3.49 -18.86 1.57
N ILE A 158 -2.23 -19.23 1.86
CA ILE A 158 -1.16 -19.32 0.85
C ILE A 158 -0.70 -20.77 0.65
N ALA A 159 -0.89 -21.28 -0.56
CA ALA A 159 -0.39 -22.57 -1.02
C ALA A 159 0.55 -22.39 -2.22
N LYS A 160 1.56 -23.25 -2.33
CA LYS A 160 2.54 -23.21 -3.43
C LYS A 160 2.50 -24.53 -4.18
N VAL A 161 2.09 -24.48 -5.43
CA VAL A 161 2.17 -25.60 -6.37
C VAL A 161 3.59 -25.61 -6.94
N LEU A 162 4.40 -26.58 -6.53
CA LEU A 162 5.78 -26.76 -7.00
C LEU A 162 5.78 -27.72 -8.18
N TYR A 163 6.43 -27.33 -9.27
CA TYR A 163 6.44 -28.11 -10.50
C TYR A 163 7.82 -28.07 -11.15
N GLU A 164 8.08 -29.05 -12.03
CA GLU A 164 9.34 -29.15 -12.76
C GLU A 164 9.06 -29.36 -14.25
N VAL A 165 9.62 -28.50 -15.09
CA VAL A 165 9.52 -28.56 -16.56
C VAL A 165 10.93 -28.43 -17.11
N ASP A 166 11.33 -29.37 -17.98
CA ASP A 166 12.67 -29.41 -18.59
C ASP A 166 13.83 -29.29 -17.58
N GLY A 167 13.69 -29.96 -16.43
CA GLY A 167 14.68 -29.92 -15.33
C GLY A 167 14.72 -28.61 -14.54
N ARG A 168 13.83 -27.66 -14.82
CA ARG A 168 13.71 -26.39 -14.10
C ARG A 168 12.57 -26.44 -13.10
N LYS A 169 12.89 -26.19 -11.84
CA LYS A 169 11.92 -26.10 -10.74
C LYS A 169 11.35 -24.69 -10.64
N ASP A 170 10.03 -24.57 -10.63
CA ASP A 170 9.33 -23.31 -10.40
C ASP A 170 8.04 -23.55 -9.58
N LYS A 171 7.27 -22.49 -9.33
CA LYS A 171 6.06 -22.53 -8.54
C LYS A 171 4.94 -21.63 -9.05
N ILE A 172 3.70 -22.05 -8.85
CA ILE A 172 2.52 -21.19 -8.90
C ILE A 172 2.03 -20.99 -7.46
N VAL A 173 1.75 -19.75 -7.08
CA VAL A 173 1.30 -19.40 -5.72
C VAL A 173 -0.20 -19.14 -5.76
N LEU A 174 -0.95 -19.96 -5.02
CA LEU A 174 -2.37 -19.75 -4.75
C LEU A 174 -2.49 -18.98 -3.44
N ASP A 175 -3.03 -17.76 -3.49
CA ASP A 175 -3.12 -16.84 -2.36
C ASP A 175 -4.53 -16.25 -2.28
N ASP A 176 -5.33 -16.73 -1.33
CA ASP A 176 -6.75 -16.38 -1.19
C ASP A 176 -7.00 -14.94 -0.68
N CYS A 177 -5.93 -14.25 -0.26
CA CYS A 177 -5.96 -12.87 0.20
C CYS A 177 -5.69 -11.92 -0.97
N ASN A 178 -4.78 -12.30 -1.87
CA ASN A 178 -4.47 -11.53 -3.07
C ASN A 178 -5.48 -11.79 -4.20
N TYR A 179 -5.93 -13.03 -4.35
CA TYR A 179 -6.89 -13.45 -5.36
C TYR A 179 -8.30 -13.59 -4.77
N GLN A 180 -9.31 -13.81 -5.60
CA GLN A 180 -10.66 -14.10 -5.12
C GLN A 180 -10.66 -15.40 -4.31
N ARG A 181 -11.14 -15.33 -3.06
CA ARG A 181 -11.06 -16.43 -2.10
C ARG A 181 -11.76 -17.70 -2.60
N ASP A 182 -13.01 -17.58 -3.03
CA ASP A 182 -13.84 -18.75 -3.34
C ASP A 182 -13.30 -19.53 -4.55
N THR A 183 -12.93 -18.84 -5.63
CA THR A 183 -12.31 -19.45 -6.81
C THR A 183 -10.90 -19.95 -6.55
N THR A 184 -10.11 -19.27 -5.72
CA THR A 184 -8.78 -19.79 -5.29
C THR A 184 -8.92 -21.09 -4.49
N ASN A 185 -9.90 -21.16 -3.59
CA ASN A 185 -10.20 -22.37 -2.82
C ASN A 185 -10.69 -23.50 -3.73
N ALA A 186 -11.50 -23.19 -4.75
CA ALA A 186 -11.93 -24.17 -5.75
C ALA A 186 -10.76 -24.70 -6.58
N ILE A 187 -9.86 -23.82 -7.03
CA ILE A 187 -8.63 -24.20 -7.74
C ILE A 187 -7.74 -25.08 -6.85
N LEU A 188 -7.56 -24.74 -5.57
CA LEU A 188 -6.76 -25.56 -4.67
C LEU A 188 -7.33 -26.98 -4.56
N ARG A 189 -8.64 -27.12 -4.35
CA ARG A 189 -9.29 -28.45 -4.27
C ARG A 189 -9.14 -29.24 -5.56
N HIS A 190 -9.23 -28.56 -6.70
CA HIS A 190 -9.02 -29.18 -8.01
C HIS A 190 -7.59 -29.70 -8.16
N VAL A 191 -6.59 -28.91 -7.74
CA VAL A 191 -5.19 -29.35 -7.71
C VAL A 191 -5.01 -30.55 -6.78
N GLU A 192 -5.57 -30.51 -5.57
CA GLU A 192 -5.49 -31.63 -4.60
C GLU A 192 -6.07 -32.93 -5.16
N ALA A 193 -7.20 -32.84 -5.86
CA ALA A 193 -7.83 -33.98 -6.50
C ALA A 193 -7.00 -34.55 -7.67
N ALA A 194 -6.32 -33.70 -8.43
CA ALA A 194 -5.55 -34.11 -9.60
C ALA A 194 -4.18 -34.74 -9.27
N ILE A 195 -3.49 -34.26 -8.23
CA ILE A 195 -2.09 -34.64 -7.97
C ILE A 195 -1.92 -35.83 -7.02
N GLY A 196 -2.98 -36.22 -6.32
CA GLY A 196 -2.92 -37.24 -5.26
C GLY A 196 -2.44 -36.70 -3.91
N HIS A 197 -2.89 -37.32 -2.82
CA HIS A 197 -2.59 -36.86 -1.46
C HIS A 197 -1.12 -37.03 -1.05
N ASP A 198 -0.38 -37.92 -1.70
CA ASP A 198 1.05 -38.18 -1.46
C ASP A 198 1.94 -36.96 -1.80
N LYS A 199 1.50 -36.13 -2.76
CA LYS A 199 2.20 -34.91 -3.14
C LYS A 199 1.86 -33.70 -2.27
N ILE A 200 0.91 -33.83 -1.33
CA ILE A 200 0.52 -32.75 -0.41
C ILE A 200 1.46 -32.74 0.79
N ILE A 201 2.20 -31.64 0.95
CA ILE A 201 3.19 -31.50 2.03
C ILE A 201 2.86 -30.33 2.95
N ASN A 202 3.23 -30.46 4.23
CA ASN A 202 3.08 -29.42 5.26
C ASN A 202 1.63 -28.94 5.46
N GLY A 203 0.65 -29.79 5.22
CA GLY A 203 -0.76 -29.51 5.46
C GLY A 203 -1.63 -30.72 5.14
N LYS A 204 -2.91 -30.64 5.51
CA LYS A 204 -3.91 -31.66 5.19
C LYS A 204 -4.69 -31.27 3.92
N PRO A 205 -5.22 -32.23 3.14
CA PRO A 205 -6.18 -31.94 2.08
C PRO A 205 -7.37 -31.14 2.63
N GLU A 206 -8.00 -30.33 1.79
CA GLU A 206 -9.22 -29.62 2.17
C GLU A 206 -10.38 -30.60 2.42
N PRO A 207 -11.23 -30.34 3.43
CA PRO A 207 -12.42 -31.15 3.63
C PRO A 207 -13.38 -31.00 2.43
N PRO A 208 -14.25 -32.01 2.20
CA PRO A 208 -15.33 -31.90 1.23
C PRO A 208 -16.17 -30.64 1.49
N LEU A 209 -16.67 -30.01 0.41
CA LEU A 209 -17.61 -28.90 0.54
C LEU A 209 -18.82 -29.39 1.34
N LYS A 210 -19.13 -28.72 2.46
CA LYS A 210 -20.39 -28.95 3.16
C LYS A 210 -21.52 -28.57 2.21
N ALA A 211 -22.46 -29.49 1.97
CA ALA A 211 -23.65 -29.20 1.21
C ALA A 211 -24.33 -27.97 1.83
N THR A 212 -24.53 -26.92 1.02
CA THR A 212 -25.32 -25.77 1.44
C THR A 212 -26.72 -26.28 1.76
N PRO A 213 -27.30 -25.99 2.94
CA PRO A 213 -28.66 -26.41 3.22
C PRO A 213 -29.56 -25.77 2.16
N SER A 214 -30.18 -26.61 1.34
CA SER A 214 -31.17 -26.19 0.35
C SER A 214 -32.24 -25.42 1.09
N THR A 215 -32.38 -24.14 0.81
CA THR A 215 -33.53 -23.37 1.26
C THR A 215 -34.72 -23.93 0.47
N SER A 216 -35.41 -24.92 1.05
CA SER A 216 -36.71 -25.36 0.53
C SER A 216 -37.64 -24.16 0.71
N ASN A 217 -37.97 -23.49 -0.39
CA ASN A 217 -39.10 -22.57 -0.41
C ASN A 217 -40.32 -23.37 0.05
N GLY A 218 -40.85 -23.00 1.21
CA GLY A 218 -42.17 -23.45 1.64
C GLY A 218 -43.20 -22.77 0.74
N ASP A 219 -43.63 -23.51 -0.28
CA ASP A 219 -45.02 -23.46 -0.69
C ASP A 219 -45.84 -23.96 0.51
N ASP A 220 -46.58 -23.07 1.17
CA ASP A 220 -47.84 -23.39 1.84
C ASP A 220 -48.44 -22.12 2.48
N ALA A 221 -49.30 -21.44 1.71
CA ALA A 221 -50.38 -20.63 2.27
C ALA A 221 -51.53 -20.57 1.24
N SER A 222 -52.25 -21.67 1.11
CA SER A 222 -53.63 -21.69 0.64
C SER A 222 -54.52 -22.13 1.81
N THR A 223 -55.16 -21.19 2.50
CA THR A 223 -56.61 -21.18 2.86
C THR A 223 -56.94 -19.97 3.72
#